data_AF-A0A355BH29-F1
#
_entry.id   AF-A0A355BH29-F1
#
_cell.length_a   1.000
_cell.length_b   1.000
_cell.length_c   1.000
_cell.angle_alpha   90.00
_cell.angle_beta   90.00
_cell.angle_gamma   90.00
#
_symmetry.space_group_name_H-M   'P 1'
#
loop_
_entity.id
_entity.type
_entity.pdbx_description
1 polymer ?
#
loop_
_entity_poly.entity_id
_entity_poly.type
_entity_poly.pdbx_seq_one_letter_code
_entity_poly.pdbx_strand_id
1 'polypeptide(L)' 'AETGYASTALLQRKFRISYARAVRVIDQLEHLGIVGKFEGLKPRDVLITKSELNEIIPKENQPNVLFRLIRKYVR' A
#
# COMPACT_ATOMS: atom_id res chain seq x y z
N ALA A 1 4.02 -15.28 -2.09
CA ALA A 1 3.73 -14.60 -3.36
C ALA A 1 3.59 -13.11 -3.09
N GLU A 2 4.63 -12.35 -3.41
CA GLU A 2 4.55 -10.90 -3.48
C GLU A 2 3.61 -10.54 -4.64
N THR A 3 2.76 -9.56 -4.40
CA THR A 3 1.79 -9.09 -5.40
C THR A 3 2.23 -7.68 -5.73
N GLY A 4 2.78 -7.45 -6.91
CA GLY A 4 3.35 -6.15 -7.31
C GLY A 4 2.32 -5.05 -7.53
N TYR A 5 1.10 -5.21 -7.01
CA TYR A 5 -0.02 -4.30 -7.21
C TYR A 5 -0.87 -4.18 -5.94
N ALA A 6 -1.53 -3.03 -5.78
CA ALA A 6 -2.41 -2.70 -4.67
C ALA A 6 -3.79 -2.25 -5.19
N SER A 7 -4.87 -2.72 -4.55
CA SER A 7 -6.24 -2.33 -4.88
C SER A 7 -7.14 -2.25 -3.64
N THR A 8 -8.18 -1.42 -3.71
CA THR A 8 -9.10 -1.18 -2.57
C THR A 8 -9.81 -2.47 -2.15
N ALA A 9 -10.27 -3.28 -3.09
CA ALA A 9 -10.90 -4.57 -2.83
C ALA A 9 -9.96 -5.56 -2.12
N LEU A 10 -8.69 -5.58 -2.51
CA LEU A 10 -7.66 -6.41 -1.87
C LEU A 10 -7.40 -5.97 -0.42
N LEU A 11 -7.32 -4.66 -0.21
CA LEU A 11 -7.23 -4.02 1.10
C LEU A 11 -8.41 -4.36 2.02
N GLN A 12 -9.64 -4.21 1.52
CA GLN A 12 -10.86 -4.52 2.27
C GLN A 12 -10.86 -5.98 2.75
N ARG A 13 -10.55 -6.94 1.86
CA ARG A 13 -10.54 -8.37 2.20
C ARG A 13 -9.44 -8.76 3.17
N LYS A 14 -8.23 -8.20 3.01
CA LYS A 14 -7.07 -8.60 3.82
C LYS A 14 -7.07 -7.97 5.20
N PHE A 15 -7.53 -6.73 5.30
CA PHE A 15 -7.45 -5.96 6.55
C PHE A 15 -8.80 -5.76 7.22
N ARG A 16 -9.89 -6.27 6.61
CA ARG A 16 -11.27 -6.14 7.13
C ARG A 16 -11.62 -4.68 7.41
N ILE A 17 -11.20 -3.80 6.51
CA ILE A 17 -11.48 -2.35 6.57
C ILE A 17 -12.58 -1.98 5.58
N SER A 18 -13.26 -0.87 5.85
CA SER A 18 -14.26 -0.32 4.93
C SER A 18 -13.61 0.18 3.64
N TYR A 19 -14.42 0.29 2.56
CA TYR A 19 -13.99 0.87 1.28
C TYR A 19 -13.35 2.25 1.47
N ALA A 20 -14.00 3.15 2.22
CA ALA A 20 -13.49 4.49 2.50
C ALA A 20 -12.12 4.49 3.18
N ARG A 21 -11.86 3.56 4.12
CA ARG A 21 -10.54 3.39 4.72
C ARG A 21 -9.52 2.87 3.72
N ALA A 22 -9.91 1.91 2.87
CA ALA A 22 -9.04 1.37 1.83
C ALA A 22 -8.64 2.44 0.80
N VAL A 23 -9.57 3.32 0.40
CA VAL A 23 -9.29 4.46 -0.49
C VAL A 23 -8.26 5.39 0.13
N ARG A 24 -8.50 5.89 1.36
CA ARG A 24 -7.55 6.79 2.04
C ARG A 24 -6.16 6.19 2.17
N VAL A 25 -6.10 4.89 2.46
CA VAL A 25 -4.83 4.16 2.52
C VAL A 25 -4.11 4.22 1.17
N ILE A 26 -4.78 3.89 0.06
CA ILE A 26 -4.14 3.93 -1.26
C ILE A 26 -3.71 5.34 -1.63
N ASP A 27 -4.52 6.35 -1.34
CA ASP A 27 -4.20 7.74 -1.64
C ASP A 27 -2.97 8.21 -0.85
N GLN A 28 -2.85 7.80 0.42
CA GLN A 28 -1.63 8.04 1.21
C GLN A 28 -0.41 7.36 0.59
N LEU A 29 -0.55 6.12 0.11
CA LEU A 29 0.55 5.42 -0.55
C LEU A 29 0.96 6.09 -1.86
N GLU A 30 0.01 6.63 -2.64
CA GLU A 30 0.30 7.38 -3.86
C GLU A 30 1.02 8.70 -3.54
N HIS A 31 0.55 9.40 -2.52
CA HIS A 31 1.17 10.65 -2.07
C HIS A 31 2.62 10.45 -1.59
N LEU A 32 2.91 9.29 -0.99
CA LEU A 32 4.26 8.88 -0.59
C LEU A 32 5.10 8.30 -1.75
N GLY A 33 4.55 8.21 -2.97
CA GLY A 33 5.25 7.62 -4.12
C GLY A 33 5.44 6.10 -4.06
N ILE A 34 4.73 5.42 -3.15
CA ILE A 34 4.84 3.98 -2.90
C ILE A 34 4.05 3.17 -3.94
N VAL A 35 2.90 3.71 -4.37
CA VAL A 35 2.08 3.13 -5.45
C VAL A 35 1.91 4.13 -6.59
N GLY A 36 1.72 3.62 -7.80
CA GLY A 36 1.44 4.41 -8.99
C GLY A 36 0.12 5.17 -8.92
N LYS A 37 -0.14 5.95 -9.97
CA LYS A 37 -1.37 6.74 -10.10
C LYS A 37 -2.60 5.87 -10.28
N PHE A 38 -3.77 6.46 -10.01
CA PHE A 38 -5.03 5.82 -10.34
C PHE A 38 -5.24 5.75 -11.86
N GLU A 39 -5.34 4.53 -12.39
CA GLU A 39 -5.61 4.26 -13.82
C GLU A 39 -7.01 3.66 -14.06
N GLY A 40 -8.02 4.11 -13.30
CA GLY A 40 -9.39 3.64 -13.45
C GLY A 40 -9.62 2.24 -12.85
N LEU A 41 -9.89 1.25 -13.69
CA LEU A 41 -10.24 -0.11 -13.24
C LEU A 41 -9.02 -0.97 -12.89
N LYS A 42 -7.81 -0.53 -13.26
CA LYS A 42 -6.58 -1.29 -13.00
C LYS A 42 -6.13 -1.14 -11.54
N PRO A 43 -5.60 -2.21 -10.92
CA PRO A 43 -4.92 -2.09 -9.65
C PRO A 43 -3.66 -1.23 -9.82
N ARG A 44 -3.26 -0.51 -8.77
CA ARG A 44 -2.11 0.40 -8.82
C ARG A 44 -0.83 -0.40 -8.62
N ASP A 45 0.18 -0.16 -9.45
CA ASP A 45 1.48 -0.83 -9.31
C ASP A 45 2.20 -0.35 -8.05
N VAL A 46 2.91 -1.26 -7.39
CA VAL A 46 3.79 -0.93 -6.27
C VAL A 46 5.15 -0.56 -6.85
N LEU A 47 5.61 0.66 -6.58
CA LEU A 47 6.76 1.27 -7.25
C LEU A 47 8.09 1.06 -6.52
N ILE A 48 8.05 0.73 -5.25
CA ILE A 48 9.24 0.63 -4.39
C ILE A 48 9.54 -0.81 -3.98
N THR A 49 10.76 -1.02 -3.49
CA THR A 49 11.32 -2.26 -2.93
C THR A 49 11.36 -2.26 -1.40
N LYS A 50 11.56 -3.43 -0.79
CA LYS A 50 11.47 -3.57 0.68
C LYS A 50 12.57 -2.77 1.39
N SER A 51 13.70 -2.56 0.72
CA SER A 51 14.80 -1.75 1.23
C SER A 51 14.37 -0.29 1.34
N GLU A 52 13.90 0.28 0.22
CA GLU A 52 13.45 1.68 0.12
C GLU A 52 12.31 1.98 1.10
N LEU A 53 11.39 1.03 1.31
CA LEU A 53 10.33 1.17 2.30
C LEU A 53 10.87 1.42 3.72
N ASN A 54 11.92 0.71 4.13
CA ASN A 54 12.46 0.85 5.48
C ASN A 54 13.19 2.20 5.68
N GLU A 55 13.68 2.80 4.59
CA GLU A 55 14.30 4.11 4.59
C GLU A 55 13.26 5.22 4.68
N ILE A 56 12.19 5.11 3.87
CA ILE A 56 11.08 6.08 3.88
C ILE A 56 10.34 6.02 5.22
N ILE A 57 10.21 4.83 5.80
CA ILE A 57 9.49 4.65 7.05
C ILE A 57 10.20 3.69 8.02
N PRO A 58 10.94 4.24 8.99
CA PRO A 58 11.62 3.46 10.02
C PRO A 58 10.64 2.62 10.84
N LYS A 59 11.06 1.41 11.25
CA LYS A 59 10.23 0.46 12.02
C LYS A 59 9.64 1.03 13.31
N GLU A 60 10.29 2.05 13.87
CA GLU A 60 9.93 2.70 15.13
C GLU A 60 8.72 3.64 14.97
N ASN A 61 8.49 4.16 13.77
CA ASN A 61 7.37 5.05 13.42
C ASN A 61 6.30 4.30 12.61
N GLN A 62 5.95 3.07 12.98
CA GLN A 62 4.93 2.27 12.28
C GLN A 62 3.55 2.32 12.95
N PRO A 63 2.74 3.41 12.82
CA PRO A 63 1.37 3.37 13.25
C PRO A 63 0.54 2.58 12.22
N ASN A 64 0.00 1.46 12.67
CA ASN A 64 -1.22 0.85 12.13
C ASN A 64 -1.14 0.21 10.73
N VAL A 65 -2.24 -0.48 10.40
CA VAL A 65 -2.56 -1.34 9.23
C VAL A 65 -1.80 -1.04 7.93
N LEU A 66 -1.56 0.24 7.62
CA LEU A 66 -0.83 0.73 6.45
C LEU A 66 0.53 0.04 6.25
N PHE A 67 1.32 -0.12 7.32
CA PHE A 67 2.65 -0.73 7.23
C PHE A 67 2.64 -2.21 6.87
N ARG A 68 1.62 -2.90 7.38
CA ARG A 68 1.44 -4.33 7.15
C ARG A 68 1.03 -4.62 5.71
N LEU A 69 0.44 -3.63 5.01
CA LEU A 69 0.24 -3.68 3.56
C LEU A 69 1.57 -3.57 2.84
N ILE A 70 2.23 -2.43 2.99
CA ILE A 70 3.32 -2.06 2.10
C ILE A 70 4.38 -3.17 2.11
N ARG A 71 4.75 -3.66 3.30
CA ARG A 71 5.75 -4.72 3.47
C ARG A 71 5.41 -6.06 2.82
N LYS A 72 4.13 -6.34 2.55
CA LYS A 72 3.68 -7.59 1.93
C LYS A 72 3.61 -7.51 0.40
N TYR A 73 3.49 -6.31 -0.15
CA TYR A 73 3.27 -6.07 -1.59
C TYR A 73 4.48 -5.47 -2.29
N VAL A 74 5.37 -4.86 -1.52
CA VAL A 74 6.68 -4.40 -1.96
C VAL A 74 7.61 -5.61 -2.18
N ARG A 75 8.28 -5.64 -3.34
CA ARG A 75 9.27 -6.67 -3.73
C ARG A 75 10.48 -6.64 -2.80
#